data_AF-A0A0F9N7P1-F1
#
_entry.id   AF-A0A0F9N7P1-F1
#
_cell.length_a   1.000
_cell.length_b   1.000
_cell.length_c   1.000
_cell.angle_alpha   90.00
_cell.angle_beta   90.00
_cell.angle_gamma   90.00
#
_symmetry.space_group_name_H-M   'P 1'
#
loop_
_entity.id
_entity.type
_entity.pdbx_description
1 polymer ?
#
loop_
_entity_poly.entity_id
_entity_poly.type
_entity_poly.pdbx_seq_one_letter_code
_entity_poly.pdbx_strand_id
1 'polypeptide(L)'
;MVTEMFPLVRRDALPEDSTYIDDGCEVAPSCLSCPLLVCRYDRPAGLRSLRSEARMDLAAEFRSKGYSANGTAVAMELSKRQVYRLWATARQRNGDIGLSEVETNRGIVVLMGECSNGRA
;
A
#
# COMPACT_ATOMS: atom_id res chain seq x y z
N MET A 1 32.14 -26.22 11.81
CA MET A 1 32.40 -24.77 11.88
C MET A 1 32.68 -24.33 10.46
N VAL A 2 31.68 -23.77 9.77
CA VAL A 2 31.84 -23.31 8.39
C VAL A 2 32.48 -21.93 8.47
N THR A 3 33.77 -21.84 8.15
CA THR A 3 34.44 -20.57 7.92
C THR A 3 33.99 -20.12 6.53
N GLU A 4 32.90 -19.38 6.45
CA GLU A 4 32.49 -18.73 5.21
C GLU A 4 33.52 -17.65 4.87
N MET A 5 34.33 -17.94 3.85
CA MET A 5 35.30 -17.02 3.28
C MET A 5 34.55 -16.11 2.31
N PHE A 6 33.98 -15.02 2.81
CA PHE A 6 33.40 -14.00 1.95
C PHE A 6 34.49 -13.45 1.03
N PRO A 7 34.28 -13.41 -0.29
CA PRO A 7 35.26 -12.86 -1.22
C PRO A 7 35.54 -11.40 -0.86
N LEU A 8 36.82 -11.01 -0.90
CA LEU A 8 37.22 -9.61 -0.68
C LEU A 8 36.56 -8.74 -1.74
N VAL A 9 35.61 -7.89 -1.31
CA VAL A 9 34.96 -6.90 -2.17
C VAL A 9 35.98 -5.80 -2.50
N ARG A 10 35.94 -5.27 -3.73
CA ARG A 10 36.76 -4.10 -4.08
C ARG A 10 36.39 -2.94 -3.16
N ARG A 11 37.38 -2.18 -2.68
CA ARG A 11 37.14 -1.05 -1.75
C ARG A 11 36.14 -0.04 -2.30
N ASP A 12 36.25 0.30 -3.58
CA ASP A 12 35.38 1.27 -4.23
C ASP A 12 33.94 0.80 -4.48
N ALA A 13 33.67 -0.50 -4.28
CA ALA A 13 32.31 -1.03 -4.29
C ALA A 13 31.66 -0.98 -2.90
N LEU A 14 32.38 -0.47 -1.89
CA LEU A 14 31.85 -0.29 -0.55
C LEU A 14 30.93 0.95 -0.51
N PRO A 15 29.87 0.93 0.31
CA PRO A 15 28.96 2.06 0.46
C PRO A 15 29.66 3.37 0.85
N GLU A 16 30.70 3.32 1.69
CA GLU A 16 31.46 4.49 2.14
C GLU A 16 32.18 5.25 1.01
N ASP A 17 32.51 4.57 -0.08
CA ASP A 17 33.17 5.16 -1.26
C ASP A 17 32.13 5.52 -2.35
N SER A 18 30.84 5.29 -2.10
CA SER A 18 29.74 5.64 -3.00
C SER A 18 29.21 7.06 -2.75
N THR A 19 29.11 7.86 -3.80
CA THR A 19 28.48 9.19 -3.71
C THR A 19 26.95 9.04 -3.76
N TYR A 20 26.30 9.12 -2.62
CA TYR A 20 24.84 9.19 -2.53
C TYR A 20 24.37 10.62 -2.81
N ILE A 21 23.64 10.81 -3.90
CA ILE A 21 23.04 12.11 -4.25
C ILE A 21 21.71 12.23 -3.51
N ASP A 22 21.57 13.32 -2.75
CA ASP A 22 20.34 13.65 -2.02
C ASP A 22 19.63 14.83 -2.68
N ASP A 23 19.06 14.60 -3.86
CA ASP A 23 18.33 15.59 -4.66
C ASP A 23 16.81 15.57 -4.41
N GLY A 24 16.32 14.54 -3.72
CA GLY A 24 14.91 14.40 -3.38
C GLY A 24 14.00 14.20 -4.61
N CYS A 25 12.74 14.62 -4.49
CA CYS A 25 11.76 14.57 -5.57
C CYS A 25 10.61 15.57 -5.33
N GLU A 26 9.53 15.48 -6.12
CA GLU A 26 8.32 16.32 -5.98
C GLU A 26 7.60 16.19 -4.61
N VAL A 27 8.02 15.26 -3.74
CA VAL A 27 7.46 15.04 -2.40
C VAL A 27 8.25 15.78 -1.33
N ALA A 28 9.58 15.75 -1.43
CA ALA A 28 10.49 16.32 -0.46
C ALA A 28 11.79 16.71 -1.18
N PRO A 29 12.41 17.85 -0.84
CA PRO A 29 13.63 18.32 -1.50
C PRO A 29 14.87 17.48 -1.16
N SER A 30 14.77 16.57 -0.18
CA SER A 30 15.81 15.62 0.20
C SER A 30 15.17 14.28 0.60
N CYS A 31 15.73 13.18 0.11
CA CYS A 31 15.40 11.80 0.47
C CYS A 31 15.51 11.55 1.97
N LEU A 32 16.50 12.15 2.65
CA LEU A 32 16.70 12.02 4.10
C LEU A 32 15.63 12.73 4.94
N SER A 33 14.86 13.63 4.32
CA SER A 33 13.73 14.33 4.96
C SER A 33 12.37 13.88 4.41
N CYS A 34 12.34 12.80 3.63
CA CYS A 34 11.12 12.35 2.97
C CYS A 34 10.12 11.76 3.99
N PRO A 35 8.84 12.21 3.99
CA PRO A 35 7.82 11.69 4.90
C PRO A 35 7.25 10.33 4.47
N LEU A 36 7.64 9.79 3.31
CA LEU A 36 7.12 8.53 2.80
C LEU A 36 7.79 7.33 3.47
N LEU A 37 6.98 6.34 3.88
CA LEU A 37 7.47 5.06 4.41
C LEU A 37 8.19 4.21 3.34
N VAL A 38 7.81 4.35 2.08
CA VAL A 38 8.40 3.65 0.92
C VAL A 38 8.61 4.67 -0.19
N CYS A 39 9.79 4.63 -0.83
CA CYS A 39 10.13 5.57 -1.88
C CYS A 39 9.15 5.44 -3.06
N ARG A 40 8.80 6.57 -3.70
CA ARG A 40 7.98 6.55 -4.91
C ARG A 40 8.60 5.71 -6.02
N TYR A 41 9.93 5.65 -6.11
CA TYR A 41 10.61 4.91 -7.18
C TYR A 41 10.56 3.40 -6.99
N ASP A 42 10.33 2.93 -5.75
CA ASP A 42 10.18 1.51 -5.44
C ASP A 42 8.75 1.01 -5.69
N ARG A 43 7.82 1.90 -6.07
CA ARG A 43 6.43 1.55 -6.35
C ARG A 43 6.19 1.51 -7.86
N PRO A 44 5.51 0.47 -8.38
CA PRO A 44 5.34 0.27 -9.83
C PRO A 44 4.57 1.41 -10.53
N ALA A 45 3.71 2.13 -9.81
CA ALA A 45 3.01 3.31 -10.34
C ALA A 45 3.34 4.60 -9.56
N GLY A 46 4.49 4.63 -8.88
CA GLY A 46 4.98 5.81 -8.17
C GLY A 46 4.00 6.38 -7.16
N LEU A 47 3.96 7.71 -7.05
CA LEU A 47 3.06 8.42 -6.15
C LEU A 47 1.58 8.16 -6.40
N ARG A 48 1.20 7.82 -7.63
CA ARG A 48 -0.21 7.52 -7.95
C ARG A 48 -0.69 6.29 -7.19
N SER A 49 0.17 5.28 -7.02
CA SER A 49 -0.16 4.10 -6.22
C SER A 49 -0.41 4.47 -4.76
N LEU A 50 0.53 5.21 -4.15
CA LEU A 50 0.44 5.66 -2.75
C LEU A 50 -0.83 6.49 -2.48
N ARG A 51 -1.15 7.44 -3.38
CA ARG A 51 -2.40 8.23 -3.27
C ARG A 51 -3.65 7.38 -3.43
N SER A 52 -3.60 6.36 -4.29
CA SER A 52 -4.74 5.46 -4.47
C SER A 52 -4.96 4.59 -3.24
N GLU A 53 -3.88 4.06 -2.66
CA GLU A 53 -3.89 3.26 -1.43
C GLU A 53 -4.43 4.05 -0.25
N ALA A 54 -3.89 5.26 0.00
CA ALA A 54 -4.38 6.12 1.06
C ALA A 54 -5.89 6.40 0.96
N ARG A 55 -6.42 6.60 -0.26
CA ARG A 55 -7.87 6.76 -0.48
C ARG A 55 -8.66 5.47 -0.24
N MET A 56 -8.12 4.31 -0.61
CA MET A 56 -8.75 3.02 -0.35
C MET A 56 -8.80 2.73 1.15
N ASP A 57 -7.70 2.99 1.86
CA ASP A 57 -7.59 2.78 3.31
C ASP A 57 -8.57 3.68 4.06
N LEU A 58 -8.64 4.96 3.70
CA LEU A 58 -9.60 5.90 4.27
C LEU A 58 -11.05 5.45 4.00
N ALA A 59 -11.38 5.01 2.78
CA ALA A 59 -12.70 4.51 2.46
C ALA A 59 -13.06 3.24 3.25
N ALA A 60 -12.09 2.35 3.47
CA ALA A 60 -12.24 1.15 4.28
C ALA A 60 -12.43 1.49 5.77
N GLU A 61 -11.74 2.51 6.27
CA GLU A 61 -11.91 3.02 7.63
C GLU A 61 -13.31 3.61 7.86
N PHE A 62 -13.84 4.39 6.92
CA PHE A 62 -15.23 4.85 6.99
C PHE A 62 -16.21 3.67 7.02
N ARG A 63 -15.95 2.63 6.23
CA ARG A 63 -16.78 1.41 6.23
C ARG A 63 -16.72 0.69 7.57
N SER A 64 -15.53 0.56 8.18
CA SER A 64 -15.38 -0.11 9.49
C SER A 64 -16.01 0.67 10.63
N LYS A 65 -16.06 2.01 10.52
CA LYS A 65 -16.81 2.90 11.42
C LYS A 65 -18.33 2.88 11.18
N GLY A 66 -18.84 2.09 10.22
CA GLY A 66 -20.27 1.91 9.98
C GLY A 66 -20.90 2.97 9.05
N TYR A 67 -20.12 3.80 8.36
CA TYR A 67 -20.67 4.77 7.41
C TYR A 67 -21.33 4.06 6.23
N SER A 68 -22.47 4.59 5.78
CA SER A 68 -23.13 4.17 4.54
C SER A 68 -22.35 4.66 3.31
N ALA A 69 -22.59 4.05 2.14
CA ALA A 69 -21.95 4.48 0.90
C ALA A 69 -22.22 5.96 0.58
N ASN A 70 -23.39 6.48 0.96
CA ASN A 70 -23.71 7.90 0.83
C ASN A 70 -22.95 8.76 1.86
N GLY A 71 -22.87 8.32 3.11
CA GLY A 71 -22.11 9.03 4.14
C GLY A 71 -20.63 9.14 3.80
N THR A 72 -20.03 8.06 3.32
CA THR A 72 -18.64 8.05 2.84
C THR A 72 -18.45 8.93 1.60
N ALA A 73 -19.41 8.92 0.67
CA ALA A 73 -19.38 9.78 -0.52
C ALA A 73 -19.33 11.27 -0.15
N VAL A 74 -20.17 11.70 0.79
CA VAL A 74 -20.16 13.09 1.29
C VAL A 74 -18.86 13.40 2.03
N ALA A 75 -18.43 12.53 2.96
CA ALA A 75 -17.24 12.77 3.77
C ALA A 75 -15.93 12.83 2.96
N MET A 76 -15.86 12.12 1.84
CA MET A 76 -14.68 12.08 0.97
C MET A 76 -14.81 12.97 -0.28
N GLU A 77 -15.92 13.69 -0.45
CA GLU A 77 -16.24 14.45 -1.66
C GLU A 77 -16.14 13.61 -2.96
N LEU A 78 -16.64 12.37 -2.89
CA LEU A 78 -16.64 11.43 -4.00
C LEU A 78 -18.06 11.08 -4.45
N SER A 79 -18.19 10.63 -5.70
CA SER A 79 -19.43 9.99 -6.13
C SER A 79 -19.62 8.63 -5.44
N LYS A 80 -20.89 8.22 -5.25
CA LYS A 80 -21.24 6.88 -4.75
C LYS A 80 -20.55 5.76 -5.55
N ARG A 81 -20.45 5.91 -6.88
CA ARG A 81 -19.75 4.95 -7.75
C ARG A 81 -18.27 4.81 -7.39
N GLN A 82 -17.59 5.91 -7.08
CA GLN A 82 -16.18 5.87 -6.67
C GLN A 82 -16.02 5.17 -5.32
N VAL A 83 -16.93 5.43 -4.36
CA VAL A 83 -16.93 4.74 -3.06
C VAL A 83 -17.07 3.23 -3.23
N TYR A 84 -18.08 2.78 -4.00
CA TYR A 84 -18.27 1.34 -4.25
C TYR A 84 -17.06 0.72 -4.94
N ARG A 85 -16.43 1.43 -5.88
CA ARG A 85 -15.20 0.96 -6.53
C ARG A 85 -14.05 0.83 -5.53
N LEU A 86 -13.83 1.82 -4.66
CA LEU A 86 -12.80 1.76 -3.62
C LEU A 86 -13.04 0.58 -2.68
N TRP A 87 -14.27 0.36 -2.22
CA TRP A 87 -14.61 -0.79 -1.37
C TRP A 87 -14.48 -2.14 -2.08
N ALA A 88 -14.76 -2.21 -3.38
CA ALA A 88 -14.53 -3.42 -4.17
C ALA A 88 -13.02 -3.72 -4.29
N THR A 89 -12.21 -2.72 -4.62
CA THR A 89 -10.76 -2.87 -4.73
C THR A 89 -10.11 -3.18 -3.36
N ALA A 90 -10.56 -2.55 -2.28
CA ALA A 90 -10.07 -2.85 -0.93
C ALA A 90 -10.39 -4.30 -0.51
N ARG A 91 -11.57 -4.81 -0.86
CA ARG A 91 -11.92 -6.23 -0.63
C ARG A 91 -11.05 -7.19 -1.44
N GLN A 92 -10.79 -6.88 -2.71
CA GLN A 92 -9.89 -7.68 -3.55
C GLN A 92 -8.49 -7.71 -2.94
N ARG A 93 -7.94 -6.54 -2.56
CA ARG A 93 -6.63 -6.44 -1.92
C ARG A 93 -6.56 -7.26 -0.62
N ASN A 94 -7.58 -7.21 0.23
CA ASN A 94 -7.64 -8.04 1.44
C ASN A 94 -7.77 -9.54 1.12
N GLY A 95 -8.46 -9.89 0.02
CA GLY A 95 -8.49 -11.24 -0.51
C GLY A 95 -7.12 -11.74 -0.93
N ASP A 96 -6.39 -10.94 -1.69
CA ASP A 96 -5.04 -11.27 -2.16
C ASP A 96 -4.07 -11.46 -0.98
N ILE A 97 -4.19 -10.61 0.06
CA ILE A 97 -3.42 -10.75 1.31
C ILE A 97 -3.83 -12.04 2.05
N GLY A 98 -5.13 -12.31 2.20
CA GLY A 98 -5.58 -13.54 2.86
C GLY A 98 -5.14 -14.80 2.10
N LEU A 99 -5.18 -14.77 0.77
CA LEU A 99 -4.71 -15.87 -0.10
C LEU A 99 -3.22 -16.17 0.12
N SER A 100 -2.36 -15.15 0.22
CA SER A 100 -0.93 -15.37 0.47
C SER A 100 -0.65 -15.93 1.88
N GLU A 101 -1.42 -15.52 2.90
CA GLU A 101 -1.37 -16.12 4.23
C GLU A 101 -1.80 -17.60 4.20
N VAL A 102 -2.81 -17.92 3.40
CA VAL A 102 -3.29 -19.30 3.21
C VAL A 102 -2.27 -20.17 2.51
N GLU A 103 -1.61 -19.71 1.46
CA GLU A 103 -0.54 -20.48 0.80
C GLU A 103 0.57 -20.85 1.79
N THR A 104 0.86 -19.94 2.72
CA THR A 104 1.85 -20.16 3.79
C THR A 104 1.35 -21.19 4.82
N ASN A 105 0.08 -21.14 5.20
CA ASN A 105 -0.48 -21.90 6.32
C ASN A 105 -1.40 -23.08 5.92
N ARG A 106 -1.51 -23.40 4.62
CA ARG A 106 -2.41 -24.42 4.03
C ARG A 106 -3.89 -24.30 4.48
N GLY A 107 -4.39 -23.07 4.64
CA GLY A 107 -5.76 -22.77 5.06
C GLY A 107 -6.76 -22.55 3.91
N ILE A 108 -7.95 -22.01 4.20
CA ILE A 108 -8.88 -21.44 3.20
C ILE A 108 -9.32 -20.06 3.71
N VAL A 109 -9.33 -19.03 2.83
CA VAL A 109 -9.89 -17.70 3.13
C VAL A 109 -11.28 -17.58 2.53
N VAL A 110 -12.25 -17.25 3.37
CA VAL A 110 -13.60 -16.87 2.95
C VAL A 110 -13.81 -15.41 3.30
N LEU A 111 -13.92 -14.56 2.29
CA LEU A 111 -14.26 -13.15 2.48
C LEU A 111 -15.77 -13.02 2.75
N MET A 112 -16.13 -12.88 4.02
CA MET A 112 -17.51 -12.60 4.41
C MET A 112 -17.80 -11.13 4.15
N GLY A 113 -18.72 -10.86 3.22
CA GLY A 113 -19.19 -9.51 2.92
C GLY A 113 -20.71 -9.46 2.97
N GLU A 114 -21.25 -8.49 3.70
CA GLU A 114 -22.68 -8.19 3.64
C GLU A 114 -22.98 -7.55 2.27
N CYS A 115 -23.71 -8.24 1.41
CA CYS A 115 -24.26 -7.68 0.18
C CYS A 115 -25.25 -6.55 0.55
N SER A 116 -24.79 -5.31 0.57
CA SER A 116 -25.63 -4.14 0.84
C SER A 116 -26.55 -3.75 -0.34
N ASN A 117 -26.87 -4.68 -1.25
CA ASN A 117 -27.72 -4.43 -2.43
C ASN A 117 -29.22 -4.29 -2.08
N GLY A 118 -29.58 -4.07 -0.81
CA GLY A 118 -30.94 -3.79 -0.40
C GLY A 118 -30.97 -2.79 0.74
N ARG A 119 -31.08 -1.49 0.40
CA ARG A 119 -31.83 -0.48 1.17
C ARG A 119 -31.83 0.87 0.43
N ALA A 120 -33.05 1.34 0.21
CA ALA A 120 -33.52 2.54 -0.50
C ALA A 120 -33.47 2.46 -2.03
#